data_AF-A0A946TP89-F1
#
_entry.id   AF-A0A946TP89-F1
#
_cell.length_a   1.000
_cell.length_b   1.000
_cell.length_c   1.000
_cell.angle_alpha   90.00
_cell.angle_beta   90.00
_cell.angle_gamma   90.00
#
_symmetry.space_group_name_H-M   'P 1'
#
loop_
_entity.id
_entity.type
_entity.pdbx_description
1 polymer ?
#
loop_
_entity_poly.entity_id
_entity_poly.type
_entity_poly.pdbx_seq_one_letter_code
_entity_poly.pdbx_strand_id
1 'polypeptide(L)'
;MLSKTNESKYPTKGEILGQLSHAVENAEFVDQLLFSVADWQKNRSNLLDKIKNTFSSDMVVVRSSAVNEDHWATSSAGKYLSVIGIKPNSTEIETAVNEVIESYQADDGDNQILVQPQLRNVALSGVLMSRDLNTGAPYWIINYDDLTGRTDTVTSGIENKAIRILRGNTEYLHSAIKGSPFYYRDILAERRIIGD
;
A
#
# COMPACT_ATOMS: atom_id res chain seq x y z
N MET A 1 -20.26 -5.60 38.27
CA MET A 1 -19.70 -4.50 37.47
C MET A 1 -18.45 -5.03 36.80
N LEU A 2 -18.60 -5.69 35.64
CA LEU A 2 -17.46 -6.16 34.87
C LEU A 2 -16.85 -4.92 34.21
N SER A 3 -15.62 -4.59 34.59
CA SER A 3 -14.82 -3.55 33.95
C SER A 3 -14.76 -3.85 32.46
N LYS A 4 -15.14 -2.88 31.63
CA LYS A 4 -14.92 -2.92 30.18
C LYS A 4 -13.46 -3.27 29.94
N THR A 5 -13.21 -4.47 29.44
CA THR A 5 -11.92 -4.91 28.93
C THR A 5 -11.47 -3.91 27.86
N ASN A 6 -10.25 -3.40 27.98
CA ASN A 6 -9.60 -2.61 26.93
C ASN A 6 -9.70 -3.38 25.61
N GLU A 7 -10.58 -2.94 24.71
CA GLU A 7 -10.57 -3.41 23.33
C GLU A 7 -9.21 -3.00 22.73
N SER A 8 -8.45 -4.00 22.29
CA SER A 8 -7.20 -3.79 21.57
C SER A 8 -7.52 -3.04 20.27
N LYS A 9 -7.27 -1.73 20.24
CA LYS A 9 -7.32 -0.93 19.01
C LYS A 9 -6.25 -1.50 18.05
N TYR A 10 -6.69 -2.00 16.90
CA TYR A 10 -5.78 -2.45 15.84
C TYR A 10 -5.03 -1.25 15.27
N PRO A 11 -3.75 -1.42 14.89
CA PRO A 11 -2.98 -0.34 14.30
C PRO A 11 -3.53 0.05 12.93
N THR A 12 -3.45 1.33 12.59
CA THR A 12 -3.86 1.85 11.26
C THR A 12 -2.86 1.46 10.17
N LYS A 13 -3.20 1.66 8.88
CA LYS A 13 -2.25 1.48 7.77
C LYS A 13 -0.94 2.23 7.97
N GLY A 14 -1.00 3.50 8.36
CA GLY A 14 0.19 4.32 8.60
C GLY A 14 1.05 3.82 9.76
N GLU A 15 0.42 3.31 10.81
CA GLU A 15 1.11 2.71 11.95
C GLU A 15 1.76 1.38 11.57
N ILE A 16 1.06 0.51 10.84
CA ILE A 16 1.61 -0.76 10.32
C ILE A 16 2.82 -0.50 9.43
N LEU A 17 2.72 0.43 8.47
CA LEU A 17 3.83 0.78 7.59
C LEU A 17 5.04 1.29 8.37
N GLY A 18 4.81 2.15 9.38
CA GLY A 18 5.87 2.65 10.24
C GLY A 18 6.52 1.57 11.12
N GLN A 19 5.76 0.56 11.55
CA GLN A 19 6.32 -0.59 12.28
C GLN A 19 7.14 -1.49 11.35
N LEU A 20 6.63 -1.77 10.15
CA LEU A 20 7.28 -2.64 9.17
C LEU A 20 8.59 -2.04 8.64
N SER A 21 8.67 -0.72 8.48
CA SER A 21 9.89 -0.05 8.01
C SER A 21 11.10 -0.25 8.93
N HIS A 22 10.86 -0.58 10.20
CA HIS A 22 11.92 -0.90 11.17
C HIS A 22 12.14 -2.39 11.36
N ALA A 23 11.19 -3.23 10.95
CA ALA A 23 11.22 -4.68 11.21
C ALA A 23 11.70 -5.50 10.01
N VAL A 24 11.63 -4.97 8.78
CA VAL A 24 11.97 -5.69 7.56
C VAL A 24 13.31 -5.21 7.02
N GLU A 25 14.31 -6.09 7.04
CA GLU A 25 15.69 -5.73 6.66
C GLU A 25 15.93 -5.68 5.14
N ASN A 26 15.12 -6.39 4.35
CA ASN A 26 15.32 -6.57 2.91
C ASN A 26 14.26 -5.87 2.06
N ALA A 27 13.69 -4.77 2.58
CA ALA A 27 12.71 -3.95 1.87
C ALA A 27 12.99 -2.48 2.11
N GLU A 28 12.81 -1.67 1.07
CA GLU A 28 12.86 -0.22 1.17
C GLU A 28 11.45 0.33 1.35
N PHE A 29 11.30 1.23 2.31
CA PHE A 29 10.06 1.94 2.58
C PHE A 29 10.28 3.41 2.25
N VAL A 30 9.30 4.00 1.57
CA VAL A 30 9.31 5.44 1.32
C VAL A 30 9.06 6.21 2.61
N ASP A 31 9.61 7.42 2.67
CA ASP A 31 9.32 8.36 3.75
C ASP A 31 7.80 8.56 3.92
N GLN A 32 7.37 8.71 5.17
CA GLN A 32 5.97 8.93 5.49
C GLN A 32 5.78 10.05 6.52
N LEU A 33 4.75 10.86 6.28
CA LEU A 33 4.18 11.75 7.28
C LEU A 33 2.77 11.27 7.64
N LEU A 34 2.54 11.07 8.93
CA LEU A 34 1.27 10.61 9.49
C LEU A 34 0.77 11.64 10.49
N PHE A 35 -0.50 12.03 10.38
CA PHE A 35 -1.15 12.97 11.31
C PHE A 35 -2.66 12.71 11.36
N SER A 36 -3.31 13.09 12.46
CA SER A 36 -4.76 12.91 12.62
C SER A 36 -5.59 14.01 11.93
N VAL A 37 -6.88 13.75 11.69
CA VAL A 37 -7.84 14.77 11.27
C VAL A 37 -7.88 15.92 12.29
N ALA A 38 -7.86 15.60 13.58
CA ALA A 38 -7.83 16.61 14.63
C ALA A 38 -6.55 17.48 14.59
N ASP A 39 -5.39 16.89 14.28
CA ASP A 39 -4.14 17.64 14.11
C ASP A 39 -4.19 18.53 12.88
N TRP A 40 -4.78 18.04 11.79
CA TRP A 40 -5.00 18.83 10.58
C TRP A 40 -5.85 20.07 10.85
N GLN A 41 -6.98 19.89 11.54
CA GLN A 41 -7.88 20.99 11.89
C GLN A 41 -7.22 22.05 12.78
N LYS A 42 -6.33 21.64 13.70
CA LYS A 42 -5.64 22.55 14.64
C LYS A 42 -4.39 23.21 14.05
N ASN A 43 -3.60 22.46 13.29
CA ASN A 43 -2.22 22.82 12.93
C ASN A 43 -1.98 22.87 11.41
N ARG A 44 -3.03 23.04 10.60
CA ARG A 44 -3.00 22.99 9.13
C ARG A 44 -1.79 23.68 8.49
N SER A 45 -1.51 24.94 8.85
CA SER A 45 -0.41 25.69 8.24
C SER A 45 0.96 25.04 8.50
N ASN A 46 1.19 24.57 9.72
CA ASN A 46 2.43 23.91 10.09
C ASN A 46 2.59 22.55 9.37
N LEU A 47 1.49 21.79 9.26
CA LEU A 47 1.49 20.52 8.54
C LEU A 47 1.73 20.70 7.05
N LEU A 48 1.13 21.72 6.43
CA LEU A 48 1.40 22.09 5.04
C LEU A 48 2.89 22.39 4.83
N ASP A 49 3.50 23.21 5.69
CA ASP A 49 4.93 23.53 5.59
C ASP A 49 5.79 22.29 5.81
N LYS A 50 5.43 21.43 6.76
CA LYS A 50 6.11 20.15 7.01
C LYS A 50 6.09 19.26 5.77
N ILE A 51 4.92 19.05 5.16
CA ILE A 51 4.75 18.21 3.96
C ILE A 51 5.59 18.77 2.80
N LYS A 52 5.51 20.08 2.54
CA LYS A 52 6.30 20.71 1.47
C LYS A 52 7.80 20.58 1.69
N ASN A 53 8.28 20.78 2.92
CA ASN A 53 9.70 20.70 3.22
C ASN A 53 10.22 19.26 3.13
N THR A 54 9.44 18.28 3.59
CA THR A 54 9.82 16.86 3.51
C THR A 54 9.83 16.35 2.07
N PHE A 55 8.84 16.72 1.25
CA PHE A 55 8.67 16.17 -0.11
C PHE A 55 8.88 17.20 -1.23
N SER A 56 9.76 18.17 -1.00
CA SER A 56 9.90 19.39 -1.83
C SER A 56 10.10 19.17 -3.34
N SER A 57 10.66 18.03 -3.74
CA SER A 57 10.99 17.73 -5.15
C SER A 57 10.09 16.67 -5.77
N ASP A 58 9.25 16.01 -4.99
CA ASP A 58 8.48 14.86 -5.42
C ASP A 58 6.98 15.17 -5.50
N MET A 59 6.28 14.50 -6.41
CA MET A 59 4.82 14.43 -6.27
C MET A 59 4.52 13.58 -5.04
N VAL A 60 3.44 13.89 -4.35
CA VAL A 60 3.00 13.14 -3.18
C VAL A 60 1.72 12.38 -3.48
N VAL A 61 1.51 11.32 -2.71
CA VAL A 61 0.24 10.63 -2.58
C VAL A 61 -0.30 10.88 -1.17
N VAL A 62 -1.59 11.22 -1.09
CA VAL A 62 -2.31 11.40 0.18
C VAL A 62 -3.30 10.25 0.31
N ARG A 63 -3.21 9.50 1.41
CA ARG A 63 -3.92 8.24 1.62
C ARG A 63 -4.69 8.29 2.92
N SER A 64 -5.88 7.69 2.90
CA SER A 64 -6.61 7.39 4.13
C SER A 64 -5.92 6.31 4.96
N SER A 65 -5.92 6.50 6.27
CA SER A 65 -5.38 5.60 7.29
C SER A 65 -6.34 5.61 8.49
N ALA A 66 -7.42 4.84 8.38
CA ALA A 66 -8.52 4.91 9.33
C ALA A 66 -8.20 4.11 10.61
N VAL A 67 -8.74 4.54 11.75
CA VAL A 67 -8.62 3.81 13.03
C VAL A 67 -9.30 2.44 13.00
N ASN A 68 -10.35 2.33 12.18
CA ASN A 68 -11.21 1.16 12.07
C ASN A 68 -11.07 0.47 10.71
N GLU A 69 -9.86 0.50 10.14
CA GLU A 69 -9.58 0.05 8.77
C GLU A 69 -9.93 -1.44 8.55
N ASP A 70 -9.82 -2.24 9.61
CA ASP A 70 -10.10 -3.68 9.60
C ASP A 70 -11.20 -4.05 10.61
N HIS A 71 -12.47 -3.89 10.21
CA HIS A 71 -13.55 -4.63 10.86
C HIS A 71 -13.68 -6.01 10.21
N TRP A 72 -13.72 -7.07 11.03
CA TRP A 72 -13.80 -8.48 10.63
C TRP A 72 -14.94 -8.84 9.65
N ALA A 73 -15.91 -7.95 9.44
CA ALA A 73 -17.12 -8.23 8.67
C ALA A 73 -17.08 -7.78 7.20
N THR A 74 -16.14 -6.93 6.76
CA THR A 74 -16.11 -6.45 5.37
C THR A 74 -14.69 -6.20 4.87
N SER A 75 -14.31 -6.86 3.77
CA SER A 75 -13.11 -6.49 3.02
C SER A 75 -13.28 -5.08 2.46
N SER A 76 -12.54 -4.12 3.00
CA SER A 76 -12.60 -2.71 2.60
C SER A 76 -11.87 -2.41 1.27
N ALA A 77 -11.85 -3.36 0.35
CA ALA A 77 -11.34 -3.14 -1.01
C ALA A 77 -12.19 -2.05 -1.68
N GLY A 78 -11.56 -0.92 -2.03
CA GLY A 78 -12.24 0.25 -2.61
C GLY A 78 -12.89 1.23 -1.63
N LYS A 79 -12.75 1.03 -0.30
CA LYS A 79 -13.33 1.92 0.71
C LYS A 79 -12.41 3.08 1.14
N TYR A 80 -11.13 3.01 0.80
CA TYR A 80 -10.10 3.94 1.28
C TYR A 80 -9.54 4.78 0.14
N LEU A 81 -9.87 6.07 0.14
CA LEU A 81 -9.42 7.02 -0.86
C LEU A 81 -7.90 7.20 -0.80
N SER A 82 -7.28 7.24 -1.98
CA SER A 82 -5.89 7.67 -2.18
C SER A 82 -5.87 8.65 -3.35
N VAL A 83 -5.41 9.88 -3.10
CA VAL A 83 -5.27 10.93 -4.11
C VAL A 83 -3.81 10.95 -4.54
N ILE A 84 -3.55 10.77 -5.84
CA ILE A 84 -2.22 10.70 -6.44
C ILE A 84 -1.95 11.94 -7.31
N GLY A 85 -0.69 12.16 -7.67
CA GLY A 85 -0.29 13.20 -8.63
C GLY A 85 -0.21 14.60 -8.05
N ILE A 86 -0.12 14.72 -6.72
CA ILE A 86 -0.23 15.98 -6.00
C ILE A 86 1.13 16.66 -6.01
N LYS A 87 1.22 17.89 -6.53
CA LYS A 87 2.46 18.65 -6.41
C LYS A 87 2.68 19.11 -4.97
N PRO A 88 3.93 19.26 -4.51
CA PRO A 88 4.24 19.66 -3.13
C PRO A 88 4.04 21.17 -2.93
N ASN A 89 2.82 21.66 -3.17
CA ASN A 89 2.40 23.03 -2.93
C ASN A 89 1.16 23.07 -2.03
N SER A 90 0.97 24.18 -1.31
CA SER A 90 -0.06 24.28 -0.28
C SER A 90 -1.47 24.01 -0.80
N THR A 91 -1.80 24.53 -1.98
CA THR A 91 -3.15 24.42 -2.54
C THR A 91 -3.50 22.98 -2.90
N GLU A 92 -2.65 22.30 -3.67
CA GLU A 92 -2.91 20.92 -4.09
C GLU A 92 -2.90 19.94 -2.90
N ILE A 93 -1.97 20.12 -1.96
CA ILE A 93 -1.93 19.31 -0.73
C ILE A 93 -3.21 19.51 0.08
N GLU A 94 -3.63 20.75 0.31
CA GLU A 94 -4.83 21.04 1.11
C GLU A 94 -6.09 20.45 0.47
N THR A 95 -6.24 20.59 -0.85
CA THR A 95 -7.36 19.97 -1.59
C THR A 95 -7.36 18.45 -1.41
N ALA A 96 -6.23 17.79 -1.62
CA ALA A 96 -6.14 16.34 -1.52
C ALA A 96 -6.37 15.82 -0.08
N VAL A 97 -5.85 16.52 0.93
CA VAL A 97 -6.09 16.16 2.33
C VAL A 97 -7.56 16.31 2.68
N ASN A 98 -8.21 17.39 2.28
CA ASN A 98 -9.64 17.59 2.54
C ASN A 98 -10.49 16.54 1.82
N GLU A 99 -10.15 16.17 0.59
CA GLU A 99 -10.84 15.09 -0.15
C GLU A 99 -10.73 13.75 0.60
N VAL A 100 -9.55 13.42 1.14
CA VAL A 100 -9.35 12.24 1.99
C VAL A 100 -10.16 12.32 3.28
N ILE A 101 -10.23 13.49 3.92
CA ILE A 101 -11.05 13.70 5.13
C ILE A 101 -12.53 13.48 4.84
N GLU A 102 -13.04 14.04 3.74
CA GLU A 102 -14.43 13.90 3.30
C GLU A 102 -14.78 12.44 2.93
N SER A 103 -13.80 11.63 2.55
CA SER A 103 -14.00 10.20 2.26
C SER A 103 -14.31 9.35 3.50
N TYR A 104 -14.07 9.87 4.72
CA TYR A 104 -14.39 9.16 5.95
C TYR A 104 -15.91 9.15 6.19
N GLN A 105 -16.48 7.95 6.37
CA GLN A 105 -17.92 7.78 6.59
C GLN A 105 -18.44 8.34 7.93
N ALA A 106 -17.53 8.67 8.85
CA ALA A 106 -17.82 9.29 10.13
C ALA A 106 -16.77 10.36 10.43
N ASP A 107 -17.21 11.47 11.03
CA ASP A 107 -16.34 12.53 11.52
C ASP A 107 -15.65 12.06 12.81
N ASP A 108 -14.61 11.24 12.63
CA ASP A 108 -13.74 10.77 13.69
C ASP A 108 -12.39 11.49 13.58
N GLY A 109 -12.15 12.38 14.54
CA GLY A 109 -10.93 13.17 14.65
C GLY A 109 -9.66 12.33 14.80
N ASP A 110 -9.79 11.07 15.22
CA ASP A 110 -8.68 10.14 15.39
C ASP A 110 -8.27 9.45 14.07
N ASN A 111 -9.07 9.54 13.01
CA ASN A 111 -8.66 9.04 11.70
C ASN A 111 -7.36 9.74 11.26
N GLN A 112 -6.47 8.98 10.63
CA GLN A 112 -5.16 9.48 10.25
C GLN A 112 -5.06 9.67 8.75
N ILE A 113 -4.26 10.64 8.33
CA ILE A 113 -3.91 10.89 6.95
C ILE A 113 -2.43 10.54 6.79
N LEU A 114 -2.14 9.73 5.77
CA LEU A 114 -0.81 9.29 5.43
C LEU A 114 -0.36 10.00 4.14
N VAL A 115 0.77 10.70 4.19
CA VAL A 115 1.38 11.37 3.05
C VAL A 115 2.74 10.75 2.76
N GLN A 116 2.97 10.39 1.51
CA GLN A 116 4.19 9.71 1.03
C GLN A 116 4.61 10.28 -0.32
N PRO A 117 5.89 10.17 -0.71
CA PRO A 117 6.27 10.46 -2.09
C PRO A 117 5.62 9.44 -3.03
N GLN A 118 5.17 9.91 -4.17
CA GLN A 118 4.60 9.05 -5.20
C GLN A 118 5.71 8.41 -6.01
N LEU A 119 5.76 7.08 -5.99
CA LEU A 119 6.66 6.32 -6.85
C LEU A 119 6.31 6.55 -8.32
N ARG A 120 7.34 6.84 -9.12
CA ARG A 120 7.25 7.00 -10.57
C ARG A 120 8.15 5.99 -11.26
N ASN A 121 7.92 5.75 -12.55
CA ASN A 121 8.71 4.81 -13.35
C ASN A 121 8.73 3.39 -12.76
N VAL A 122 7.58 2.94 -12.25
CA VAL A 122 7.45 1.63 -11.65
C VAL A 122 7.54 0.58 -12.75
N ALA A 123 8.59 -0.25 -12.73
CA ALA A 123 8.76 -1.33 -13.70
C ALA A 123 7.81 -2.52 -13.42
N LEU A 124 7.46 -2.72 -12.15
CA LEU A 124 6.62 -3.81 -11.68
C LEU A 124 5.89 -3.38 -10.42
N SER A 125 4.57 -3.58 -10.36
CA SER A 125 3.77 -3.43 -9.15
C SER A 125 2.94 -4.67 -8.89
N GLY A 126 2.48 -4.89 -7.65
CA GLY A 126 1.69 -6.08 -7.37
C GLY A 126 1.18 -6.21 -5.94
N VAL A 127 0.40 -7.28 -5.73
CA VAL A 127 -0.13 -7.71 -4.44
C VAL A 127 0.33 -9.13 -4.17
N LEU A 128 1.01 -9.32 -3.03
CA LEU A 128 1.44 -10.63 -2.55
C LEU A 128 0.45 -11.15 -1.51
N MET A 129 0.01 -12.38 -1.71
CA MET A 129 -0.78 -13.14 -0.74
C MET A 129 0.03 -14.30 -0.23
N SER A 130 0.02 -14.53 1.09
CA SER A 130 0.74 -15.65 1.67
C SER A 130 -0.02 -16.98 1.51
N ARG A 131 -1.35 -16.97 1.30
CA ARG A 131 -2.20 -18.15 1.09
C ARG A 131 -3.17 -17.91 -0.06
N ASP A 132 -3.69 -19.00 -0.61
CA ASP A 132 -4.87 -18.94 -1.46
C ASP A 132 -6.11 -18.54 -0.65
N LEU A 133 -6.82 -17.49 -1.07
CA LEU A 133 -7.98 -16.95 -0.36
C LEU A 133 -9.16 -17.92 -0.33
N ASN A 134 -9.35 -18.71 -1.38
CA ASN A 134 -10.52 -19.56 -1.53
C ASN A 134 -10.37 -20.86 -0.75
N THR A 135 -9.16 -21.41 -0.74
CA THR A 135 -8.88 -22.76 -0.23
C THR A 135 -8.02 -22.76 1.03
N GLY A 136 -7.37 -21.65 1.37
CA GLY A 136 -6.38 -21.58 2.44
C GLY A 136 -5.07 -22.33 2.13
N ALA A 137 -4.93 -22.84 0.91
CA ALA A 137 -3.79 -23.63 0.48
C ALA A 137 -2.49 -22.83 0.61
N PRO A 138 -1.35 -23.50 0.91
CA PRO A 138 -0.10 -22.84 1.26
C PRO A 138 0.66 -22.36 0.02
N TYR A 139 0.05 -21.50 -0.79
CA TYR A 139 0.66 -20.86 -1.95
C TYR A 139 1.01 -19.41 -1.66
N TRP A 140 2.19 -18.97 -2.07
CA TRP A 140 2.44 -17.55 -2.31
C TRP A 140 1.81 -17.20 -3.64
N ILE A 141 0.89 -16.24 -3.65
CA ILE A 141 0.23 -15.77 -4.86
C ILE A 141 0.66 -14.33 -5.09
N ILE A 142 1.32 -14.07 -6.21
CA ILE A 142 1.78 -12.73 -6.60
C ILE A 142 0.94 -12.31 -7.79
N ASN A 143 0.02 -11.37 -7.58
CA ASN A 143 -0.65 -10.68 -8.66
C ASN A 143 0.18 -9.44 -9.03
N TYR A 144 0.45 -9.21 -10.32
CA TYR A 144 1.36 -8.15 -10.72
C TYR A 144 0.97 -7.46 -12.03
N ASP A 145 1.51 -6.27 -12.21
CA ASP A 145 1.47 -5.45 -13.41
C ASP A 145 2.89 -5.02 -13.77
N ASP A 146 3.35 -5.47 -14.94
CA ASP A 146 4.64 -5.22 -15.57
C ASP A 146 4.52 -4.41 -16.86
N LEU A 147 3.32 -3.89 -17.18
CA LEU A 147 3.03 -3.25 -18.47
C LEU A 147 2.64 -1.78 -18.34
N THR A 148 1.84 -1.42 -17.33
CA THR A 148 1.23 -0.09 -17.28
C THR A 148 2.06 0.94 -16.52
N GLY A 149 2.99 0.47 -15.68
CA GLY A 149 3.76 1.30 -14.74
C GLY A 149 2.92 1.94 -13.63
N ARG A 150 1.67 1.51 -13.45
CA ARG A 150 0.79 1.94 -12.35
C ARG A 150 0.89 1.00 -11.15
N THR A 151 0.58 1.52 -9.96
CA THR A 151 0.63 0.76 -8.69
C THR A 151 -0.72 0.32 -8.17
N ASP A 152 -1.81 0.69 -8.85
CA ASP A 152 -3.18 0.49 -8.38
C ASP A 152 -4.00 -0.47 -9.27
N THR A 153 -3.46 -0.89 -10.42
CA THR A 153 -4.15 -1.72 -11.42
C THR A 153 -4.55 -3.10 -10.93
N VAL A 154 -3.68 -3.74 -10.14
CA VAL A 154 -3.98 -5.02 -9.49
C VAL A 154 -5.07 -4.84 -8.44
N THR A 155 -4.96 -3.81 -7.60
CA THR A 155 -5.95 -3.54 -6.54
C THR A 155 -7.29 -3.05 -7.07
N SER A 156 -7.32 -2.47 -8.27
CA SER A 156 -8.55 -2.07 -8.98
C SER A 156 -9.12 -3.18 -9.86
N GLY A 157 -8.49 -4.36 -9.92
CA GLY A 157 -8.95 -5.51 -10.70
C GLY A 157 -8.78 -5.38 -12.22
N ILE A 158 -7.95 -4.44 -12.68
CA ILE A 158 -7.69 -4.23 -14.12
C ILE A 158 -6.73 -5.31 -14.63
N GLU A 159 -5.66 -5.60 -13.88
CA GLU A 159 -4.66 -6.60 -14.25
C GLU A 159 -4.88 -7.93 -13.53
N ASN A 160 -4.69 -9.03 -14.27
CA ASN A 160 -5.01 -10.38 -13.80
C ASN A 160 -3.85 -11.38 -13.95
N LYS A 161 -2.61 -10.89 -14.13
CA LYS A 161 -1.43 -11.77 -14.15
C LYS A 161 -1.13 -12.26 -12.73
N ALA A 162 -0.92 -13.56 -12.57
CA ALA A 162 -0.64 -14.18 -11.29
C ALA A 162 0.42 -15.29 -11.38
N ILE A 163 1.38 -15.28 -10.46
CA ILE A 163 2.32 -16.37 -10.20
C ILE A 163 1.90 -17.06 -8.90
N ARG A 164 1.88 -18.40 -8.90
CA ARG A 164 1.63 -19.21 -7.70
C ARG A 164 2.86 -20.06 -7.37
N ILE A 165 3.32 -19.99 -6.13
CA ILE A 165 4.49 -20.72 -5.62
C ILE A 165 4.05 -21.55 -4.43
N LEU A 166 4.21 -22.87 -4.50
CA LEU A 166 3.89 -23.75 -3.36
C LEU A 166 4.92 -23.52 -2.25
N ARG A 167 4.47 -23.20 -1.03
CA ARG A 167 5.36 -23.02 0.11
C ARG A 167 6.09 -24.32 0.44
N GLY A 168 7.40 -24.21 0.64
CA GLY A 168 8.27 -25.36 0.90
C GLY A 168 8.71 -26.10 -0.36
N ASN A 169 8.29 -25.65 -1.55
CA ASN A 169 8.77 -26.20 -2.81
C ASN A 169 8.93 -25.09 -3.87
N THR A 170 10.06 -24.41 -3.83
CA THR A 170 10.39 -23.30 -4.74
C THR A 170 10.72 -23.74 -6.16
N GLU A 171 10.84 -25.04 -6.42
CA GLU A 171 11.14 -25.58 -7.76
C GLU A 171 9.90 -25.61 -8.67
N TYR A 172 8.69 -25.50 -8.11
CA TYR A 172 7.44 -25.54 -8.89
C TYR A 172 6.75 -24.18 -8.88
N LEU A 173 7.03 -23.39 -9.91
CA LEU A 173 6.25 -22.20 -10.26
C LEU A 173 5.07 -22.62 -11.15
N HIS A 174 3.85 -22.29 -10.75
CA HIS A 174 2.66 -22.52 -11.57
C HIS A 174 2.09 -21.17 -12.03
N SER A 175 2.10 -20.93 -13.35
CA SER A 175 1.39 -19.80 -13.97
C SER A 175 0.00 -20.24 -14.40
N ALA A 176 -1.02 -19.48 -14.05
CA ALA A 176 -2.41 -19.79 -14.38
C ALA A 176 -2.83 -19.35 -15.79
N ILE A 177 -1.93 -18.72 -16.56
CA ILE A 177 -2.27 -18.13 -17.85
C ILE A 177 -2.16 -19.19 -18.95
N LYS A 178 -3.31 -19.69 -19.42
CA LYS A 178 -3.38 -20.40 -20.72
C LYS A 178 -3.00 -19.42 -21.83
N GLY A 179 -1.81 -19.61 -22.42
CA GLY A 179 -1.43 -18.99 -23.71
C GLY A 179 -0.40 -17.87 -23.69
N SER A 180 0.34 -17.61 -22.61
CA SER A 180 1.47 -16.66 -22.64
C SER A 180 2.77 -17.33 -23.13
N PRO A 181 3.52 -16.74 -24.09
CA PRO A 181 4.73 -17.36 -24.68
C PRO A 181 5.97 -17.34 -23.78
N PHE A 182 5.92 -16.69 -22.61
CA PHE A 182 7.08 -16.61 -21.72
C PHE A 182 7.18 -17.87 -20.86
N TYR A 183 7.72 -18.93 -21.48
CA TYR A 183 8.20 -20.11 -20.78
C TYR A 183 9.44 -19.75 -19.95
N TYR A 184 9.31 -19.84 -18.63
CA TYR A 184 10.34 -19.55 -17.63
C TYR A 184 11.50 -20.57 -17.66
N ARG A 185 12.39 -20.47 -18.65
CA ARG A 185 13.78 -20.96 -18.51
C ARG A 185 14.80 -19.83 -18.36
N ASP A 186 14.42 -18.58 -18.63
CA ASP A 186 15.39 -17.49 -18.73
C ASP A 186 15.68 -16.77 -17.39
N ILE A 187 14.76 -16.77 -16.43
CA ILE A 187 14.99 -16.10 -15.12
C ILE A 187 15.95 -16.90 -14.21
N LEU A 188 16.09 -18.21 -14.43
CA LEU A 188 17.13 -19.01 -13.77
C LEU A 188 18.46 -19.02 -14.54
N ALA A 189 18.46 -18.63 -15.82
CA ALA A 189 19.67 -18.56 -16.64
C ALA A 189 20.51 -17.30 -16.33
N GLU A 190 19.88 -16.19 -15.92
CA GLU A 190 20.61 -14.95 -15.59
C GLU A 190 21.34 -14.99 -14.23
N ARG A 191 21.08 -15.99 -13.38
CA ARG A 191 21.94 -16.26 -12.20
C ARG A 191 23.30 -16.89 -12.54
N ARG A 192 23.61 -17.09 -13.83
CA ARG A 192 24.92 -17.57 -14.29
C ARG A 192 25.78 -16.53 -15.02
N ILE A 193 25.35 -15.26 -15.09
CA ILE A 193 26.09 -14.20 -15.83
C ILE A 193 26.61 -13.07 -14.91
N ILE A 194 26.30 -13.07 -13.61
CA ILE A 194 26.94 -12.17 -12.64
C ILE A 194 27.47 -13.00 -11.48
N GLY A 195 28.69 -13.50 -11.63
CA GLY A 195 29.37 -14.31 -10.62
C GLY A 195 30.52 -15.14 -11.18
N ASP A 196 31.56 -14.46 -11.67
CA ASP A 196 32.98 -14.82 -11.50
C ASP A 196 33.76 -13.49 -11.36
#